data_AF-A0A285BSQ9-F1
#
_entry.id   AF-A0A285BSQ9-F1
#
_cell.length_a   1.000
_cell.length_b   1.000
_cell.length_c   1.000
_cell.angle_alpha   90.00
_cell.angle_beta   90.00
_cell.angle_gamma   90.00
#
_symmetry.space_group_name_H-M   'P 1'
#
loop_
_entity.id
_entity.type
_entity.pdbx_description
1 polymer ?
#
loop_
_entity_poly.entity_id
_entity_poly.type
_entity_poly.pdbx_seq_one_letter_code
_entity_poly.pdbx_strand_id
1 'polypeptide(L)'
;MEIDGGLDIKVETENWQTHARISAERLSGLVERIGGERDRFLIVQRIPDLPDVFAQVWHEEGGAYRLEHRRSHDEFFGTDLTDVGRTADLLTGWARQDADWDAGVDWELIELGPREEVPDLPDEVRKTVEERVRVRLRCGYDTRRVLAEIAEDYLVKGDERPVSKPQAQRLVDRLWLERVAEQEAWEGVTDPERLTRAFEALEAAGITARENFACCRSCGTGEIGAEREDARGYVFFHQQVTEQAAEGHGLALYYGGFDGSDETTTAVGQEVVAALTTVGLSTQWDGDPGRAIDVGPLNWRKRLVG
;
A
#
# COMPACT_ATOMS: atom_id res chain seq x y z
N MET A 1 -5.77 17.38 21.58
CA MET A 1 -4.85 16.24 21.69
C MET A 1 -4.37 16.01 20.27
N GLU A 2 -3.27 16.67 19.90
CA GLU A 2 -2.65 16.45 18.60
C GLU A 2 -2.30 14.96 18.54
N ILE A 3 -2.83 14.27 17.53
CA ILE A 3 -2.34 12.95 17.18
C ILE A 3 -0.89 13.21 16.80
N ASP A 4 0.05 12.76 17.63
CA ASP A 4 1.47 12.74 17.29
C ASP A 4 1.55 12.10 15.89
N GLY A 5 1.84 12.93 14.88
CA GLY A 5 1.66 12.54 13.49
C GLY A 5 2.53 11.33 13.21
N GLY A 6 1.91 10.21 12.84
CA GLY A 6 2.64 8.98 12.54
C GLY A 6 3.75 9.24 11.52
N LEU A 7 4.85 8.51 11.64
CA LEU A 7 5.95 8.55 10.68
C LEU A 7 5.44 8.05 9.32
N ASP A 8 5.66 8.78 8.23
CA ASP A 8 5.32 8.33 6.87
C ASP A 8 6.25 7.22 6.39
N ILE A 9 6.14 6.07 7.05
CA ILE A 9 6.89 4.84 6.78
C ILE A 9 5.99 3.61 6.80
N LYS A 10 6.44 2.59 6.09
CA LYS A 10 5.98 1.21 6.18
C LYS A 10 7.09 0.38 6.84
N VAL A 11 6.72 -0.46 7.81
CA VAL A 11 7.61 -1.39 8.50
C VAL A 11 7.12 -2.81 8.27
N GLU A 12 8.00 -3.69 7.81
CA GLU A 12 7.76 -5.12 7.65
C GLU A 12 8.69 -5.87 8.60
N THR A 13 8.13 -6.69 9.49
CA THR A 13 8.87 -7.50 10.47
C THR A 13 8.97 -8.96 10.03
N GLU A 14 9.95 -9.71 10.55
CA GLU A 14 10.16 -11.13 10.19
C GLU A 14 8.90 -12.01 10.35
N ASN A 15 8.06 -11.70 11.33
CA ASN A 15 6.81 -12.42 11.58
C ASN A 15 5.66 -12.05 10.62
N TRP A 16 5.97 -11.45 9.46
CA TRP A 16 5.04 -11.06 8.40
C TRP A 16 3.99 -10.02 8.83
N GLN A 17 4.27 -9.24 9.87
CA GLN A 17 3.44 -8.09 10.23
C GLN A 17 3.88 -6.86 9.43
N THR A 18 2.90 -6.15 8.89
CA THR A 18 3.11 -4.87 8.23
C THR A 18 2.48 -3.76 9.05
N HIS A 19 3.22 -2.69 9.25
CA HIS A 19 2.79 -1.49 9.96
C HIS A 19 2.99 -0.28 9.05
N ALA A 20 2.00 0.60 8.95
CA ALA A 20 2.12 1.83 8.16
C ALA A 20 1.70 3.03 9.01
N ARG A 21 2.38 4.16 8.85
CA ARG A 21 2.07 5.42 9.55
C ARG A 21 2.03 5.29 11.08
N ILE A 22 2.97 4.52 11.65
CA ILE A 22 3.09 4.30 13.09
C ILE A 22 3.84 5.45 13.79
N SER A 23 3.62 5.61 15.10
CA SER A 23 4.40 6.57 15.90
C SER A 23 5.87 6.15 16.05
N ALA A 24 6.74 7.11 16.40
CA ALA A 24 8.13 6.83 16.72
C ALA A 24 8.27 5.90 17.94
N GLU A 25 7.41 6.06 18.95
CA GLU A 25 7.34 5.14 20.10
C GLU A 25 7.03 3.70 19.66
N ARG A 26 6.06 3.54 18.74
CA ARG A 26 5.74 2.23 18.20
C ARG A 26 6.89 1.64 17.38
N LEU A 27 7.61 2.45 16.61
CA LEU A 27 8.81 2.01 15.90
C LEU A 27 9.90 1.54 16.87
N SER A 28 10.18 2.30 17.94
CA SER A 28 11.12 1.91 18.99
C SER A 28 10.74 0.56 19.61
N GLY A 29 9.46 0.39 19.97
CA GLY A 29 8.97 -0.87 20.52
C GLY A 29 9.04 -2.05 19.54
N LEU A 30 9.08 -1.82 18.21
CA LEU A 30 9.35 -2.87 17.22
C LEU A 30 10.85 -3.23 17.20
N VAL A 31 11.75 -2.24 17.29
CA VAL A 31 13.20 -2.47 17.33
C VAL A 31 13.60 -3.22 18.61
N GLU A 32 13.01 -2.87 19.75
CA GLU A 32 13.26 -3.52 21.06
C GLU A 32 12.87 -5.00 21.10
N ARG A 33 11.92 -5.41 20.26
CA ARG A 33 11.51 -6.81 20.17
C ARG A 33 12.46 -7.67 19.35
N ILE A 34 13.28 -7.05 18.49
CA ILE A 34 14.19 -7.79 17.63
C ILE A 34 15.15 -8.60 18.52
N GLY A 35 15.40 -9.86 18.15
CA GLY A 35 16.13 -10.86 18.93
C GLY A 35 15.23 -11.95 19.50
N GLY A 36 13.91 -11.74 19.49
CA GLY A 36 12.91 -12.72 19.91
C GLY A 36 12.71 -13.90 18.94
N GLU A 37 11.87 -14.86 19.35
CA GLU A 37 11.51 -16.00 18.49
C GLU A 37 10.74 -15.51 17.24
N ARG A 38 11.31 -15.73 16.05
CA ARG A 38 10.77 -15.27 14.75
C ARG A 38 10.63 -13.74 14.64
N ASP A 39 11.51 -13.01 15.33
CA ASP A 39 11.57 -11.56 15.27
C ASP A 39 13.03 -11.09 15.25
N ARG A 40 13.74 -11.35 14.15
CA ARG A 40 15.19 -11.07 14.00
C ARG A 40 15.52 -9.91 13.10
N PHE A 41 14.54 -9.42 12.34
CA PHE A 41 14.73 -8.23 11.54
C PHE A 41 13.44 -7.46 11.31
N LEU A 42 13.62 -6.19 10.96
CA LEU A 42 12.61 -5.39 10.31
C LEU A 42 13.20 -4.59 9.15
N ILE A 43 12.36 -4.27 8.17
CA ILE A 43 12.67 -3.40 7.04
C ILE A 43 11.73 -2.21 7.12
N VAL A 44 12.28 -1.01 6.95
CA VAL A 44 11.58 0.26 6.92
C VAL A 44 11.73 0.90 5.56
N GLN A 45 10.59 1.25 4.96
CA GLN A 45 10.51 2.04 3.74
C GLN A 45 9.75 3.33 4.05
N ARG A 46 10.11 4.43 3.41
CA ARG A 46 9.29 5.66 3.47
C ARG A 46 8.00 5.46 2.66
N ILE A 47 7.01 6.30 2.90
CA ILE A 47 5.75 6.32 2.15
C ILE A 47 5.72 7.59 1.27
N PRO A 48 5.54 7.45 -0.06
CA PRO A 48 5.59 6.21 -0.82
C PRO A 48 7.01 5.61 -0.83
N ASP A 49 7.12 4.29 -0.99
CA ASP A 49 8.43 3.64 -1.08
C ASP A 49 9.13 4.01 -2.40
N LEU A 50 10.47 4.02 -2.38
CA LEU A 50 11.28 4.28 -3.58
C LEU A 50 12.14 3.05 -3.90
N PRO A 51 12.45 2.82 -5.19
CA PRO A 51 13.39 1.77 -5.58
C PRO A 51 14.73 1.93 -4.88
N ASP A 52 15.24 0.83 -4.31
CA ASP A 52 16.53 0.78 -3.60
C ASP A 52 16.68 1.76 -2.42
N VAL A 53 15.58 2.29 -1.86
CA VAL A 53 15.62 3.15 -0.66
C VAL A 53 14.88 2.49 0.48
N PHE A 54 15.64 2.07 1.49
CA PHE A 54 15.11 1.48 2.72
C PHE A 54 16.14 1.58 3.85
N ALA A 55 15.70 1.40 5.08
CA ALA A 55 16.55 1.06 6.21
C ALA A 55 16.13 -0.30 6.76
N GLN A 56 17.05 -1.05 7.34
CA GLN A 56 16.74 -2.33 7.97
C GLN A 56 17.58 -2.52 9.22
N VAL A 57 17.02 -3.25 10.17
CA VAL A 57 17.72 -3.66 11.39
C VAL A 57 17.66 -5.17 11.47
N TRP A 58 18.80 -5.81 11.69
CA TRP A 58 18.89 -7.21 12.05
C TRP A 58 19.56 -7.34 13.41
N HIS A 59 19.04 -8.24 14.25
CA HIS A 59 19.64 -8.56 15.54
C HIS A 59 19.29 -9.98 15.96
N GLU A 60 20.25 -10.64 16.62
CA GLU A 60 20.08 -11.90 17.32
C GLU A 60 20.48 -11.76 18.78
N GLU A 61 19.81 -12.51 19.67
CA GLU A 61 20.05 -12.42 21.12
C GLU A 61 21.53 -12.61 21.47
N GLY A 62 22.11 -11.62 22.15
CA GLY A 62 23.52 -11.59 22.54
C GLY A 62 24.48 -11.03 21.47
N GLY A 63 23.97 -10.66 20.30
CA GLY A 63 24.71 -9.98 19.23
C GLY A 63 24.55 -8.45 19.26
N ALA A 64 25.21 -7.77 18.32
CA ALA A 64 24.96 -6.36 18.04
C ALA A 64 23.67 -6.18 17.20
N TYR A 65 23.15 -4.97 17.14
CA TYR A 65 22.16 -4.54 16.15
C TYR A 65 22.89 -4.09 14.89
N ARG A 66 22.72 -4.85 13.81
CA ARG A 66 23.18 -4.47 12.48
C ARG A 66 22.14 -3.54 11.88
N LEU A 67 22.42 -2.24 11.87
CA LEU A 67 21.60 -1.23 11.22
C LEU A 67 22.17 -0.96 9.83
N GLU A 68 21.33 -1.03 8.81
CA GLU A 68 21.73 -0.80 7.43
C GLU A 68 20.74 0.16 6.77
N HIS A 69 21.23 0.97 5.83
CA HIS A 69 20.36 1.79 5.01
C HIS A 69 20.88 1.88 3.59
N ARG A 70 19.94 1.89 2.64
CA ARG A 70 20.20 2.06 1.22
C ARG A 70 19.63 3.39 0.76
N ARG A 71 20.45 4.20 0.08
CA ARG A 71 20.08 5.52 -0.46
C ARG A 71 19.81 5.48 -1.95
N SER A 72 20.43 4.53 -2.64
CA SER A 72 20.29 4.30 -4.07
C SER A 72 20.75 2.88 -4.40
N HIS A 73 20.66 2.50 -5.67
CA HIS A 73 21.13 1.19 -6.10
C HIS A 73 22.59 0.92 -5.68
N ASP A 74 23.47 1.93 -5.72
CA ASP A 74 24.91 1.74 -5.50
C ASP A 74 25.38 2.19 -4.11
N GLU A 75 24.50 2.82 -3.33
CA GLU A 75 24.83 3.37 -2.01
C GLU A 75 24.10 2.59 -0.91
N PHE A 76 24.76 1.55 -0.41
CA PHE A 76 24.28 0.73 0.68
C PHE A 76 25.28 0.75 1.83
N PHE A 77 24.82 1.06 3.04
CA PHE A 77 25.68 1.24 4.19
C PHE A 77 25.20 0.41 5.37
N GLY A 78 26.14 -0.04 6.20
CA GLY A 78 25.85 -0.76 7.43
C GLY A 78 26.73 -0.33 8.59
N THR A 79 26.25 -0.56 9.80
CA THR A 79 26.96 -0.30 11.04
C THR A 79 26.45 -1.23 12.14
N ASP A 80 27.30 -1.52 13.11
CA ASP A 80 26.97 -2.38 14.25
C ASP A 80 26.85 -1.55 15.53
N LEU A 81 25.69 -1.64 16.18
CA LEU A 81 25.33 -0.88 17.37
C LEU A 81 25.07 -1.84 18.52
N THR A 82 25.50 -1.49 19.72
CA THR A 82 25.21 -2.29 20.93
C THR A 82 24.03 -1.73 21.73
N ASP A 83 23.61 -0.50 21.42
CA ASP A 83 22.52 0.19 22.11
C ASP A 83 21.24 0.20 21.25
N VAL A 84 20.19 -0.41 21.77
CA VAL A 84 18.89 -0.52 21.10
C VAL A 84 18.20 0.83 20.95
N GLY A 85 18.33 1.71 21.95
CA GLY A 85 17.75 3.06 21.91
C GLY A 85 18.37 3.89 20.79
N ARG A 86 19.69 3.87 20.67
CA ARG A 86 20.42 4.52 19.59
C ARG A 86 20.03 3.97 18.23
N THR A 87 19.82 2.66 18.11
CA THR A 87 19.35 2.04 16.87
C THR A 87 17.96 2.56 16.47
N ALA A 88 17.03 2.63 17.44
CA ALA A 88 15.69 3.16 17.23
C ALA A 88 15.69 4.67 16.89
N ASP A 89 16.55 5.47 17.53
CA ASP A 89 16.70 6.90 17.27
C ASP A 89 17.21 7.15 15.84
N LEU A 90 18.25 6.41 15.40
CA LEU A 90 18.79 6.52 14.04
C LEU A 90 17.74 6.14 13.00
N LEU A 91 17.00 5.06 13.23
CA LEU A 91 15.93 4.62 12.33
C LEU A 91 14.78 5.64 12.27
N THR A 92 14.45 6.26 13.39
CA THR A 92 13.46 7.35 13.47
C THR A 92 13.95 8.60 12.73
N GLY A 93 15.21 8.99 12.90
CA GLY A 93 15.81 10.11 12.17
C GLY A 93 15.87 9.85 10.67
N TRP A 94 16.20 8.62 10.25
CA TRP A 94 16.12 8.19 8.85
C TRP A 94 14.68 8.27 8.31
N ALA A 95 13.69 7.84 9.10
CA ALA A 95 12.28 7.90 8.74
C ALA A 95 11.80 9.35 8.53
N ARG A 96 12.23 10.28 9.40
CA ARG A 96 11.90 11.71 9.35
C ARG A 96 12.67 12.50 8.29
N GLN A 97 13.78 11.95 7.79
CA GLN A 97 14.72 12.64 6.91
C GLN A 97 15.42 13.81 7.60
N ASP A 98 15.75 13.66 8.89
CA ASP A 98 16.46 14.68 9.65
C ASP A 98 17.87 14.91 9.06
N ALA A 99 18.32 16.16 8.94
CA ALA A 99 19.53 16.50 8.18
C ALA A 99 20.82 15.80 8.66
N ASP A 100 20.92 15.50 9.96
CA ASP A 100 22.10 14.92 10.60
C ASP A 100 21.77 13.60 11.33
N TRP A 101 20.77 12.87 10.85
CA TRP A 101 20.33 11.63 11.50
C TRP A 101 21.45 10.58 11.60
N ASP A 102 22.39 10.57 10.66
CA ASP A 102 23.51 9.62 10.56
C ASP A 102 24.78 10.09 11.30
N ALA A 103 24.76 11.27 11.90
CA ALA A 103 25.94 11.88 12.52
C ALA A 103 26.44 11.11 13.77
N GLY A 104 27.77 11.02 13.89
CA GLY A 104 28.43 10.37 15.02
C GLY A 104 28.37 8.84 14.98
N VAL A 105 28.12 8.26 13.81
CA VAL A 105 28.13 6.82 13.56
C VAL A 105 29.10 6.52 12.42
N ASP A 106 29.93 5.50 12.60
CA ASP A 106 30.84 5.03 11.55
C ASP A 106 30.08 4.04 10.64
N TRP A 107 29.83 4.47 9.41
CA TRP A 107 29.12 3.69 8.39
C TRP A 107 30.09 3.02 7.42
N GLU A 108 29.92 1.72 7.22
CA GLU A 108 30.67 0.93 6.26
C GLU A 108 29.90 0.84 4.95
N LEU A 109 30.56 1.08 3.81
CA LEU A 109 29.96 0.83 2.50
C LEU A 109 29.87 -0.68 2.26
N ILE A 110 28.66 -1.17 1.98
CA ILE A 110 28.39 -2.56 1.63
C ILE A 110 28.54 -2.69 0.11
N GLU A 111 29.56 -3.42 -0.33
CA GLU A 111 29.76 -3.70 -1.76
C GLU A 111 28.67 -4.64 -2.28
N LEU A 112 27.82 -4.09 -3.13
CA LEU A 112 26.88 -4.86 -3.91
C LEU A 112 27.63 -5.46 -5.11
N GLY A 113 27.41 -6.74 -5.39
CA GLY A 113 28.06 -7.45 -6.49
C GLY A 113 27.83 -6.81 -7.87
N PRO A 114 28.43 -7.39 -8.93
CA PRO A 114 28.36 -6.81 -10.26
C PRO A 114 26.92 -6.64 -10.74
N ARG A 115 26.67 -5.54 -11.43
CA ARG A 115 25.36 -5.21 -11.98
C ARG A 115 24.97 -6.20 -13.08
N GLU A 116 23.76 -6.72 -12.98
CA GLU A 116 23.14 -7.45 -14.09
C GLU A 116 22.69 -6.44 -15.16
N GLU A 117 23.20 -6.60 -16.38
CA GLU A 117 22.73 -5.83 -17.53
C GLU A 117 21.36 -6.34 -17.99
N VAL A 118 20.33 -5.53 -17.76
CA VAL A 118 18.98 -5.83 -18.22
C VAL A 118 18.78 -5.25 -19.62
N PRO A 119 18.49 -6.05 -20.67
CA PRO A 119 18.24 -5.53 -22.00
C PRO A 119 16.91 -4.76 -22.06
N ASP A 120 16.77 -3.85 -23.03
CA ASP A 120 15.52 -3.14 -23.27
C ASP A 120 14.43 -4.03 -23.84
N LEU A 121 13.19 -3.77 -23.42
CA LEU A 121 12.01 -4.40 -24.00
C LEU A 121 11.80 -3.87 -25.42
N PRO A 122 11.42 -4.74 -26.38
CA PRO A 122 10.94 -4.29 -27.69
C PRO A 122 9.82 -3.25 -27.54
N ASP A 123 9.81 -2.22 -28.39
CA ASP A 123 8.91 -1.07 -28.25
C ASP A 123 7.42 -1.45 -28.12
N GLU A 124 6.94 -2.38 -28.92
CA GLU A 124 5.53 -2.80 -28.90
C GLU A 124 5.17 -3.59 -27.62
N VAL A 125 6.10 -4.42 -27.13
CA VAL A 125 5.96 -5.11 -25.84
C VAL A 125 5.94 -4.08 -24.70
N ARG A 126 6.90 -3.15 -24.71
CA ARG A 126 7.00 -2.08 -23.70
C ARG A 126 5.74 -1.25 -23.62
N LYS A 127 5.23 -0.74 -24.74
CA LYS A 127 4.00 0.10 -24.78
C LYS A 127 2.81 -0.65 -24.21
N THR A 128 2.60 -1.89 -24.66
CA THR A 128 1.45 -2.70 -24.24
C THR A 128 1.48 -3.01 -22.74
N VAL A 129 2.65 -3.36 -22.20
CA VAL A 129 2.82 -3.64 -20.76
C VAL A 129 2.72 -2.36 -19.94
N GLU A 130 3.32 -1.27 -20.41
CA GLU A 130 3.25 0.04 -19.75
C GLU A 130 1.80 0.54 -19.62
N GLU A 131 0.99 0.43 -20.66
CA GLU A 131 -0.44 0.79 -20.60
C GLU A 131 -1.17 0.02 -19.49
N ARG A 132 -0.94 -1.30 -19.40
CA ARG A 132 -1.53 -2.13 -18.34
C ARG A 132 -1.05 -1.71 -16.95
N VAL A 133 0.26 -1.55 -16.77
CA VAL A 133 0.85 -1.15 -15.48
C VAL A 133 0.32 0.22 -15.07
N ARG A 134 0.19 1.18 -16.00
CA ARG A 134 -0.34 2.51 -15.70
C ARG A 134 -1.78 2.48 -15.19
N VAL A 135 -2.64 1.61 -15.74
CA VAL A 135 -4.01 1.42 -15.23
C VAL A 135 -3.99 0.96 -13.77
N ARG A 136 -3.20 -0.08 -13.48
CA ARG A 136 -3.03 -0.64 -12.13
C ARG A 136 -2.43 0.37 -11.15
N LEU A 137 -1.38 1.07 -11.58
CA LEU A 137 -0.70 2.10 -10.81
C LEU A 137 -1.63 3.27 -10.45
N ARG A 138 -2.54 3.66 -11.34
CA ARG A 138 -3.55 4.68 -11.04
C ARG A 138 -4.60 4.21 -10.03
N CYS A 139 -4.90 2.92 -9.97
CA CYS A 139 -5.76 2.37 -8.92
C CYS A 139 -5.17 2.61 -7.52
N GLY A 140 -3.83 2.52 -7.40
CA GLY A 140 -3.10 2.92 -6.19
C GLY A 140 -3.17 1.93 -5.02
N TYR A 141 -3.50 0.66 -5.31
CA TYR A 141 -3.60 -0.43 -4.32
C TYR A 141 -2.49 -1.49 -4.46
N ASP A 142 -1.84 -1.59 -5.61
CA ASP A 142 -0.79 -2.59 -5.84
C ASP A 142 0.57 -2.08 -5.33
N THR A 143 1.34 -2.98 -4.74
CA THR A 143 2.76 -2.75 -4.41
C THR A 143 3.62 -2.77 -5.68
N ARG A 144 4.85 -2.22 -5.62
CA ARG A 144 5.80 -2.33 -6.75
C ARG A 144 6.05 -3.78 -7.16
N ARG A 145 6.12 -4.71 -6.20
CA ARG A 145 6.27 -6.15 -6.47
C ARG A 145 5.10 -6.70 -7.29
N VAL A 146 3.87 -6.40 -6.87
CA VAL A 146 2.66 -6.86 -7.56
C VAL A 146 2.57 -6.26 -8.96
N LEU A 147 2.93 -4.99 -9.13
CA LEU A 147 2.98 -4.35 -10.45
C LEU A 147 4.02 -5.01 -11.36
N ALA A 148 5.16 -5.43 -10.83
CA ALA A 148 6.18 -6.15 -11.60
C ALA A 148 5.71 -7.56 -12.01
N GLU A 149 5.03 -8.28 -11.12
CA GLU A 149 4.39 -9.56 -11.44
C GLU A 149 3.34 -9.39 -12.55
N ILE A 150 2.50 -8.36 -12.45
CA ILE A 150 1.52 -8.02 -13.51
C ILE A 150 2.25 -7.73 -14.82
N ALA A 151 3.34 -6.97 -14.81
CA ALA A 151 4.09 -6.64 -16.00
C ALA A 151 4.76 -7.86 -16.66
N GLU A 152 5.29 -8.77 -15.85
CA GLU A 152 5.89 -10.04 -16.28
C GLU A 152 4.85 -10.96 -16.94
N ASP A 153 3.69 -11.10 -16.29
CA ASP A 153 2.70 -12.10 -16.67
C ASP A 153 1.69 -11.62 -17.74
N TYR A 154 1.57 -10.31 -17.98
CA TYR A 154 0.51 -9.74 -18.82
C TYR A 154 0.45 -10.27 -20.25
N LEU A 155 1.61 -10.55 -20.84
CA LEU A 155 1.73 -11.02 -22.23
C LEU A 155 2.09 -12.50 -22.34
N VAL A 156 2.06 -13.23 -21.21
CA VAL A 156 2.40 -14.66 -21.20
C VAL A 156 1.36 -15.46 -21.98
N LYS A 157 1.82 -16.28 -22.92
CA LYS A 157 0.98 -17.16 -23.74
C LYS A 157 1.64 -18.53 -23.85
N GLY A 158 1.08 -19.53 -23.14
CA GLY A 158 1.72 -20.84 -23.02
C GLY A 158 3.09 -20.70 -22.38
N ASP A 159 4.14 -21.13 -23.08
CA ASP A 159 5.54 -21.03 -22.62
C ASP A 159 6.23 -19.72 -23.03
N GLU A 160 5.57 -18.86 -23.81
CA GLU A 160 6.14 -17.58 -24.26
C GLU A 160 6.08 -16.54 -23.13
N ARG A 161 7.25 -16.08 -22.68
CA ARG A 161 7.42 -15.03 -21.66
C ARG A 161 8.21 -13.85 -22.23
N PRO A 162 7.54 -12.87 -22.88
CA PRO A 162 8.22 -11.79 -23.59
C PRO A 162 8.82 -10.72 -22.68
N VAL A 163 8.52 -10.76 -21.37
CA VAL A 163 9.04 -9.83 -20.35
C VAL A 163 9.71 -10.67 -19.27
N SER A 164 10.98 -10.41 -18.99
CA SER A 164 11.65 -11.03 -17.84
C SER A 164 11.37 -10.26 -16.55
N LYS A 165 11.52 -10.93 -15.40
CA LYS A 165 11.37 -10.30 -14.08
C LYS A 165 12.23 -9.02 -13.92
N PRO A 166 13.54 -8.99 -14.27
CA PRO A 166 14.32 -7.74 -14.21
C PRO A 166 13.81 -6.64 -15.15
N GLN A 167 13.29 -6.98 -16.33
CA GLN A 167 12.69 -6.01 -17.25
C GLN A 167 11.40 -5.41 -16.69
N ALA A 168 10.54 -6.25 -16.09
CA ALA A 168 9.31 -5.84 -15.43
C ALA A 168 9.60 -4.89 -14.25
N GLN A 169 10.54 -5.26 -13.37
CA GLN A 169 10.97 -4.42 -12.24
C GLN A 169 11.46 -3.05 -12.72
N ARG A 170 12.37 -3.00 -13.70
CA ARG A 170 12.88 -1.74 -14.24
C ARG A 170 11.78 -0.87 -14.87
N LEU A 171 10.83 -1.48 -15.57
CA LEU A 171 9.68 -0.77 -16.14
C LEU A 171 8.81 -0.15 -15.04
N VAL A 172 8.47 -0.94 -14.02
CA VAL A 172 7.63 -0.52 -12.91
C VAL A 172 8.30 0.55 -12.07
N ASP A 173 9.58 0.41 -11.74
CA ASP A 173 10.32 1.39 -10.95
C ASP A 173 10.31 2.76 -11.62
N ARG A 174 10.49 2.82 -12.95
CA ARG A 174 10.37 4.07 -13.70
C ARG A 174 8.97 4.67 -13.59
N LEU A 175 7.93 3.88 -13.85
CA LEU A 175 6.54 4.34 -13.80
C LEU A 175 6.10 4.76 -12.39
N TRP A 176 6.61 4.06 -11.38
CA TRP A 176 6.39 4.36 -9.98
C TRP A 176 7.00 5.71 -9.62
N LEU A 177 8.25 5.98 -10.01
CA LEU A 177 8.89 7.29 -9.78
C LEU A 177 8.16 8.43 -10.47
N GLU A 178 7.70 8.23 -11.72
CA GLU A 178 6.84 9.21 -12.41
C GLU A 178 5.57 9.52 -11.60
N ARG A 179 4.95 8.48 -11.03
CA ARG A 179 3.74 8.60 -10.22
C ARG A 179 4.02 9.28 -8.89
N VAL A 180 5.10 8.95 -8.20
CA VAL A 180 5.52 9.60 -6.96
C VAL A 180 5.73 11.10 -7.19
N ALA A 181 6.44 11.48 -8.27
CA ALA A 181 6.63 12.88 -8.63
C ALA A 181 5.31 13.61 -8.93
N GLU A 182 4.35 12.94 -9.58
CA GLU A 182 3.01 13.51 -9.80
C GLU A 182 2.28 13.79 -8.47
N GLN A 183 2.44 12.92 -7.46
CA GLN A 183 1.77 13.06 -6.16
C GLN A 183 2.30 14.23 -5.33
N GLU A 184 3.53 14.68 -5.55
CA GLU A 184 4.10 15.84 -4.87
C GLU A 184 3.31 17.12 -5.19
N ALA A 185 2.70 17.19 -6.37
CA ALA A 185 1.85 18.31 -6.78
C ALA A 185 0.41 18.24 -6.22
N TRP A 186 0.07 17.20 -5.46
CA TRP A 186 -1.27 17.01 -4.94
C TRP A 186 -1.44 17.61 -3.55
N GLU A 187 -2.21 18.68 -3.48
CA GLU A 187 -2.53 19.37 -2.23
C GLU A 187 -3.80 18.83 -1.58
N GLY A 188 -3.80 18.79 -0.24
CA GLY A 188 -4.97 18.45 0.57
C GLY A 188 -5.39 16.98 0.52
N VAL A 189 -6.59 16.73 1.07
CA VAL A 189 -7.20 15.41 1.16
C VAL A 189 -7.83 15.03 -0.18
N THR A 190 -7.48 13.87 -0.72
CA THR A 190 -8.02 13.37 -1.99
C THR A 190 -9.34 12.61 -1.81
N ASP A 191 -10.09 12.43 -2.89
CA ASP A 191 -11.36 11.68 -2.81
C ASP A 191 -11.16 10.22 -2.36
N PRO A 192 -10.10 9.49 -2.77
CA PRO A 192 -9.82 8.19 -2.19
C PRO A 192 -9.50 8.21 -0.69
N GLU A 193 -8.86 9.26 -0.16
CA GLU A 193 -8.65 9.37 1.30
C GLU A 193 -9.96 9.68 2.05
N ARG A 194 -10.88 10.42 1.45
CA ARG A 194 -12.25 10.58 1.98
C ARG A 194 -13.00 9.26 1.97
N LEU A 195 -12.87 8.49 0.89
CA LEU A 195 -13.47 7.16 0.76
C LEU A 195 -12.96 6.23 1.87
N THR A 196 -11.63 6.18 2.09
CA THR A 196 -11.04 5.40 3.19
C THR A 196 -11.60 5.80 4.55
N ARG A 197 -11.74 7.10 4.83
CA ARG A 197 -12.36 7.56 6.10
C ARG A 197 -13.81 7.10 6.26
N ALA A 198 -14.60 7.08 5.17
CA ALA A 198 -15.96 6.56 5.21
C ALA A 198 -15.97 5.05 5.49
N PHE A 199 -15.08 4.29 4.86
CA PHE A 199 -14.94 2.84 5.07
C PHE A 199 -14.50 2.52 6.51
N GLU A 200 -13.52 3.25 7.04
CA GLU A 200 -13.09 3.13 8.45
C GLU A 200 -14.23 3.45 9.43
N ALA A 201 -15.06 4.46 9.14
CA ALA A 201 -16.21 4.80 9.97
C ALA A 201 -17.30 3.70 9.93
N LEU A 202 -17.53 3.09 8.77
CA LEU A 202 -18.47 1.98 8.60
C LEU A 202 -17.98 0.73 9.35
N GLU A 203 -16.68 0.43 9.28
CA GLU A 203 -16.03 -0.62 10.08
C GLU A 203 -16.22 -0.41 11.58
N ALA A 204 -15.95 0.80 12.07
CA ALA A 204 -16.15 1.15 13.47
C ALA A 204 -17.63 1.07 13.89
N ALA A 205 -18.55 1.27 12.95
CA ALA A 205 -19.98 1.13 13.17
C ALA A 205 -20.47 -0.32 13.11
N GLY A 206 -19.63 -1.31 12.75
CA GLY A 206 -20.01 -2.73 12.68
C GLY A 206 -20.51 -3.20 11.29
N ILE A 207 -20.11 -2.52 10.23
CA ILE A 207 -20.27 -2.95 8.82
C ILE A 207 -18.89 -3.36 8.30
N THR A 208 -18.78 -4.56 7.72
CA THR A 208 -17.54 -4.99 7.05
C THR A 208 -17.33 -4.18 5.78
N ALA A 209 -16.39 -3.24 5.79
CA ALA A 209 -16.05 -2.36 4.67
C ALA A 209 -14.70 -2.78 4.05
N ARG A 210 -14.70 -3.07 2.74
CA ARG A 210 -13.49 -3.50 2.03
C ARG A 210 -13.25 -2.73 0.74
N GLU A 211 -12.13 -2.01 0.71
CA GLU A 211 -11.67 -1.29 -0.48
C GLU A 211 -10.92 -2.23 -1.43
N ASN A 212 -11.16 -2.10 -2.74
CA ASN A 212 -10.46 -2.84 -3.80
C ASN A 212 -10.38 -4.36 -3.54
N PHE A 213 -11.49 -4.95 -3.09
CA PHE A 213 -11.57 -6.33 -2.62
C PHE A 213 -12.04 -7.30 -3.70
N ALA A 214 -11.29 -8.39 -3.87
CA ALA A 214 -11.42 -9.36 -4.93
C ALA A 214 -11.29 -8.77 -6.36
N CYS A 215 -11.21 -9.63 -7.36
CA CYS A 215 -11.00 -9.19 -8.74
C CYS A 215 -12.28 -8.60 -9.38
N CYS A 216 -13.46 -9.12 -9.00
CA CYS A 216 -14.75 -8.78 -9.60
C CYS A 216 -15.91 -8.96 -8.60
N ARG A 217 -17.11 -8.50 -8.98
CA ARG A 217 -18.32 -8.58 -8.14
C ARG A 217 -18.62 -10.00 -7.66
N SER A 218 -18.54 -11.00 -8.53
CA SER A 218 -18.91 -12.38 -8.16
C SER A 218 -17.94 -12.97 -7.13
N CYS A 219 -16.64 -12.72 -7.27
CA CYS A 219 -15.65 -13.12 -6.27
C CYS A 219 -15.88 -12.38 -4.96
N GLY A 220 -16.02 -11.05 -5.00
CA GLY A 220 -16.24 -10.25 -3.80
C GLY A 220 -17.50 -10.68 -3.04
N THR A 221 -18.60 -10.94 -3.73
CA THR A 221 -19.85 -11.43 -3.09
C THR A 221 -19.67 -12.82 -2.47
N GLY A 222 -18.88 -13.70 -3.08
CA GLY A 222 -18.61 -15.04 -2.56
C GLY A 222 -17.63 -15.06 -1.38
N GLU A 223 -16.76 -14.07 -1.27
CA GLU A 223 -15.66 -14.03 -0.29
C GLU A 223 -15.97 -13.13 0.93
N ILE A 224 -16.76 -12.06 0.77
CA ILE A 224 -16.97 -11.03 1.81
C ILE A 224 -17.58 -11.58 3.11
N GLY A 225 -18.32 -12.70 3.06
CA GLY A 225 -18.86 -13.37 4.24
C GLY A 225 -17.80 -13.91 5.21
N ALA A 226 -16.62 -14.27 4.71
CA ALA A 226 -15.53 -14.80 5.53
C ALA A 226 -14.72 -13.72 6.26
N GLU A 227 -14.91 -12.44 5.91
CA GLU A 227 -14.12 -11.34 6.47
C GLU A 227 -14.48 -11.02 7.93
N ARG A 228 -15.76 -11.08 8.28
CA ARG A 228 -16.30 -10.99 9.65
C ARG A 228 -17.72 -11.53 9.73
N GLU A 229 -17.88 -12.71 10.31
CA GLU A 229 -19.19 -13.35 10.49
C GLU A 229 -20.11 -12.63 11.50
N ASP A 230 -19.55 -11.78 12.37
CA ASP A 230 -20.28 -11.08 13.44
C ASP A 230 -20.79 -9.68 13.05
N ALA A 231 -20.39 -9.15 11.89
CA ALA A 231 -20.87 -7.88 11.38
C ALA A 231 -22.34 -7.99 10.92
N ARG A 232 -23.09 -6.87 10.95
CA ARG A 232 -24.51 -6.89 10.51
C ARG A 232 -24.66 -6.91 8.98
N GLY A 233 -23.65 -6.43 8.28
CA GLY A 233 -23.65 -6.28 6.84
C GLY A 233 -22.29 -5.87 6.33
N TYR A 234 -22.22 -5.62 5.03
CA TYR A 234 -20.98 -5.32 4.34
C TYR A 234 -21.14 -4.22 3.31
N VAL A 235 -20.01 -3.63 2.93
CA VAL A 235 -19.84 -2.80 1.74
C VAL A 235 -18.47 -3.06 1.14
N PHE A 236 -18.39 -3.15 -0.19
CA PHE A 236 -17.12 -3.26 -0.88
C PHE A 236 -17.19 -2.66 -2.29
N PHE A 237 -16.02 -2.37 -2.83
CA PHE A 237 -15.80 -2.26 -4.26
C PHE A 237 -14.64 -3.15 -4.65
N HIS A 238 -14.61 -3.61 -5.89
CA HIS A 238 -13.64 -4.58 -6.36
C HIS A 238 -12.68 -4.00 -7.39
N GLN A 239 -11.65 -4.77 -7.71
CA GLN A 239 -10.56 -4.36 -8.59
C GLN A 239 -11.01 -3.75 -9.93
N GLN A 240 -11.90 -4.43 -10.66
CA GLN A 240 -12.36 -3.92 -11.96
C GLN A 240 -13.09 -2.56 -11.89
N VAL A 241 -13.87 -2.27 -10.84
CA VAL A 241 -14.51 -0.95 -10.69
C VAL A 241 -13.53 0.11 -10.23
N THR A 242 -12.47 -0.26 -9.51
CA THR A 242 -11.35 0.66 -9.22
C THR A 242 -10.65 1.11 -10.50
N GLU A 243 -10.43 0.19 -11.46
CA GLU A 243 -9.85 0.52 -12.77
C GLU A 243 -10.73 1.54 -13.53
N GLN A 244 -12.05 1.34 -13.50
CA GLN A 244 -13.01 2.29 -14.08
C GLN A 244 -13.02 3.66 -13.37
N ALA A 245 -12.95 3.67 -12.04
CA ALA A 245 -12.87 4.91 -11.26
C ALA A 245 -11.58 5.69 -11.58
N ALA A 246 -10.46 4.98 -11.72
CA ALA A 246 -9.18 5.55 -12.12
C ALA A 246 -9.17 6.10 -13.57
N GLU A 247 -10.12 5.70 -14.39
CA GLU A 247 -10.38 6.21 -15.76
C GLU A 247 -11.45 7.31 -15.79
N GLY A 248 -12.08 7.63 -14.65
CA GLY A 248 -13.05 8.72 -14.51
C GLY A 248 -14.51 8.30 -14.67
N HIS A 249 -14.82 7.00 -14.63
CA HIS A 249 -16.18 6.47 -14.80
C HIS A 249 -17.00 6.36 -13.50
N GLY A 250 -16.50 6.91 -12.39
CA GLY A 250 -17.12 6.78 -11.07
C GLY A 250 -16.83 5.43 -10.41
N LEU A 251 -17.36 5.23 -9.20
CA LEU A 251 -17.11 4.04 -8.39
C LEU A 251 -18.43 3.42 -7.92
N ALA A 252 -18.70 2.19 -8.32
CA ALA A 252 -19.85 1.44 -7.84
C ALA A 252 -19.51 0.68 -6.55
N LEU A 253 -20.33 0.85 -5.51
CA LEU A 253 -20.24 0.12 -4.25
C LEU A 253 -21.33 -0.96 -4.17
N TYR A 254 -20.92 -2.15 -3.76
CA TYR A 254 -21.79 -3.29 -3.50
C TYR A 254 -21.93 -3.47 -1.99
N TYR A 255 -23.14 -3.71 -1.53
CA TYR A 255 -23.45 -3.77 -0.10
C TYR A 255 -24.57 -4.78 0.14
N GLY A 256 -24.79 -5.14 1.41
CA GLY A 256 -25.79 -6.12 1.80
C GLY A 256 -25.81 -6.42 3.29
N GLY A 257 -26.93 -6.95 3.76
CA GLY A 257 -27.00 -7.63 5.05
C GLY A 257 -26.52 -9.08 4.94
N PHE A 258 -25.84 -9.60 5.95
CA PHE A 258 -25.46 -11.03 5.99
C PHE A 258 -26.66 -11.96 6.24
N ASP A 259 -27.78 -11.41 6.70
CA ASP A 259 -29.06 -12.12 6.85
C ASP A 259 -29.79 -12.32 5.51
N GLY A 260 -29.31 -11.71 4.42
CA GLY A 260 -29.90 -11.78 3.09
C GLY A 260 -31.23 -11.04 2.94
N SER A 261 -31.63 -10.20 3.91
CA SER A 261 -32.91 -9.49 3.84
C SER A 261 -32.78 -8.16 3.08
N ASP A 262 -33.83 -7.83 2.31
CA ASP A 262 -33.92 -6.54 1.62
C ASP A 262 -33.99 -5.36 2.61
N GLU A 263 -34.59 -5.57 3.78
CA GLU A 263 -34.69 -4.57 4.86
C GLU A 263 -33.30 -4.22 5.40
N THR A 264 -32.51 -5.23 5.81
CA THR A 264 -31.14 -5.01 6.29
C THR A 264 -30.25 -4.45 5.19
N THR A 265 -30.37 -4.95 3.96
CA THR A 265 -29.61 -4.42 2.82
C THR A 265 -29.90 -2.95 2.59
N THR A 266 -31.18 -2.55 2.59
CA THR A 266 -31.57 -1.14 2.44
C THR A 266 -31.04 -0.28 3.59
N ALA A 267 -31.12 -0.77 4.83
CA ALA A 267 -30.58 -0.06 6.00
C ALA A 267 -29.06 0.13 5.87
N VAL A 268 -28.31 -0.91 5.51
CA VAL A 268 -26.86 -0.82 5.25
C VAL A 268 -26.57 0.19 4.13
N GLY A 269 -27.33 0.18 3.04
CA GLY A 269 -27.17 1.14 1.94
C GLY A 269 -27.36 2.59 2.38
N GLN A 270 -28.32 2.86 3.26
CA GLN A 270 -28.53 4.19 3.85
C GLN A 270 -27.35 4.62 4.73
N GLU A 271 -26.79 3.71 5.53
CA GLU A 271 -25.61 3.97 6.35
C GLU A 271 -24.38 4.29 5.46
N VAL A 272 -24.17 3.54 4.38
CA VAL A 272 -23.09 3.78 3.41
C VAL A 272 -23.22 5.17 2.78
N VAL A 273 -24.41 5.53 2.29
CA VAL A 273 -24.67 6.86 1.71
C VAL A 273 -24.45 7.98 2.72
N ALA A 274 -24.89 7.79 3.97
CA ALA A 274 -24.68 8.77 5.04
C ALA A 274 -23.19 8.96 5.37
N ALA A 275 -22.41 7.86 5.43
CA ALA A 275 -20.98 7.91 5.66
C ALA A 275 -20.23 8.64 4.53
N LEU A 276 -20.57 8.34 3.27
CA LEU A 276 -20.00 9.02 2.09
C LEU A 276 -20.35 10.51 2.05
N THR A 277 -21.60 10.86 2.37
CA THR A 277 -22.04 12.26 2.46
C THR A 277 -21.29 13.02 3.55
N THR A 278 -21.03 12.38 4.69
CA THR A 278 -20.29 12.97 5.82
C THR A 278 -18.86 13.36 5.46
N VAL A 279 -18.22 12.58 4.58
CA VAL A 279 -16.87 12.88 4.07
C VAL A 279 -16.88 13.76 2.81
N GLY A 280 -18.06 14.22 2.38
CA GLY A 280 -18.24 15.14 1.25
C GLY A 280 -18.23 14.47 -0.14
N LEU A 281 -18.48 13.16 -0.21
CA LEU A 281 -18.62 12.44 -1.48
C LEU A 281 -20.08 12.37 -1.93
N SER A 282 -20.30 12.60 -3.23
CA SER A 282 -21.62 12.54 -3.85
C SER A 282 -21.97 11.12 -4.28
N THR A 283 -23.20 10.71 -4.01
CA THR A 283 -23.71 9.37 -4.33
C THR A 283 -25.00 9.43 -5.15
N GLN A 284 -25.20 8.46 -6.03
CA GLN A 284 -26.46 8.19 -6.73
C GLN A 284 -26.97 6.81 -6.31
N TRP A 285 -28.11 6.81 -5.61
CA TRP A 285 -28.81 5.61 -5.19
C TRP A 285 -30.27 5.95 -4.90
N ASP A 286 -31.20 5.11 -5.33
CA ASP A 286 -32.66 5.32 -5.23
C ASP A 286 -33.29 4.59 -4.04
N GLY A 287 -32.49 3.89 -3.23
CA GLY A 287 -32.96 3.07 -2.12
C GLY A 287 -33.21 1.61 -2.48
N ASP A 288 -33.04 1.20 -3.74
CA ASP A 288 -33.22 -0.20 -4.17
C ASP A 288 -32.06 -1.08 -3.67
N PRO A 289 -32.31 -2.09 -2.81
CA PRO A 289 -31.28 -3.02 -2.31
C PRO A 289 -30.66 -3.88 -3.42
N GLY A 290 -31.30 -3.99 -4.59
CA GLY A 290 -30.78 -4.69 -5.77
C GLY A 290 -29.80 -3.86 -6.62
N ARG A 291 -29.64 -2.55 -6.31
CA ARG A 291 -28.80 -1.62 -7.06
C ARG A 291 -27.54 -1.25 -6.27
N ALA A 292 -26.43 -1.11 -7.00
CA ALA A 292 -25.20 -0.57 -6.44
C ALA A 292 -25.38 0.92 -6.07
N ILE A 293 -24.55 1.40 -5.15
CA ILE A 293 -24.44 2.83 -4.86
C ILE A 293 -23.33 3.38 -5.75
N ASP A 294 -23.66 4.28 -6.66
CA ASP A 294 -22.68 4.91 -7.54
C ASP A 294 -22.11 6.18 -6.89
N VAL A 295 -20.79 6.26 -6.77
CA VAL A 295 -20.08 7.42 -6.22
C VAL A 295 -19.47 8.21 -7.37
N GLY A 296 -19.83 9.50 -7.46
CA GLY A 296 -19.36 10.36 -8.53
C GLY A 296 -19.97 11.77 -8.51
N PRO A 297 -19.30 12.78 -9.10
CA PRO A 297 -17.98 12.69 -9.75
C PRO A 297 -16.85 12.49 -8.73
N LEU A 298 -15.80 11.76 -9.12
CA LEU A 298 -14.61 11.49 -8.31
C LEU A 298 -13.36 12.00 -9.02
N ASN A 299 -12.52 12.73 -8.30
CA ASN A 299 -11.14 13.02 -8.70
C ASN A 299 -10.24 11.92 -8.14
N TRP A 300 -10.08 10.83 -8.90
CA TRP A 300 -9.35 9.66 -8.44
C TRP A 300 -7.84 9.92 -8.33
N ARG A 301 -7.40 10.31 -7.13
CA ARG A 301 -6.01 10.60 -6.76
C ARG A 301 -5.58 9.76 -5.56
N LYS A 302 -5.54 8.43 -5.74
CA LYS A 302 -5.10 7.53 -4.68
C LYS A 302 -3.58 7.65 -4.53
N ARG A 303 -3.11 8.08 -3.34
CA ARG A 303 -1.68 8.12 -3.02
C ARG A 303 -1.14 6.71 -2.82
N LEU A 304 0.03 6.46 -3.42
CA LEU A 304 0.83 5.27 -3.22
C LEU A 304 1.33 5.20 -1.77
N VAL A 305 1.49 3.97 -1.28
CA VAL A 305 1.99 3.69 0.07
C VAL A 305 3.28 2.88 -0.02
N GLY A 306 3.23 1.74 -0.72
CA GLY A 306 4.37 0.87 -0.99
C GLY A 306 4.03 -0.61 -0.90
#